data_AF-A0A7V7WNZ1-F1
#
_entry.id   AF-A0A7V7WNZ1-F1
#
_cell.length_a   1.000
_cell.length_b   1.000
_cell.length_c   1.000
_cell.angle_alpha   90.00
_cell.angle_beta   90.00
_cell.angle_gamma   90.00
#
_symmetry.space_group_name_H-M   'P 1'
#
loop_
_entity.id
_entity.type
_entity.pdbx_description
1 polymer ?
#
loop_
_entity_poly.entity_id
_entity_poly.type
_entity_poly.pdbx_seq_one_letter_code
_entity_poly.pdbx_strand_id
1 'polypeptide(L)'
;MLRKFWVKKDERALLFRKGDFVSVLTPGEYWKFDPLRRLSLESFSLAKPQFEHRLVDYLVSSEPAIVAKEFHGVDLGATEVGLRYENGVLAEVLAPNTRRLYWKGYLAQRFETLDIGTDFSVPAALVPKLAAGSGRGAVKLAGADGVYTVAVPQYQVAVLYVDGKVDCLLEAGLHYFWKFNRDLRAELVDLRLQVLEAAGQEILTKDKVSLRVNLTAGYRVSDVLVAFAKQARPLDYLYKELQFGLRAAVGTKS
;
A
#
# COMPACT_ATOMS: atom_id res chain seq x y z
N MET A 1 -28.86 3.13 46.45
CA MET A 1 -28.59 4.51 46.01
C MET A 1 -28.58 4.57 44.50
N LEU A 2 -29.16 5.62 43.91
CA LEU A 2 -29.16 5.87 42.48
C LEU A 2 -27.91 6.65 42.08
N ARG A 3 -27.29 6.31 40.96
CA ARG A 3 -26.15 6.99 40.37
C ARG A 3 -26.54 7.58 39.02
N LYS A 4 -26.16 8.83 38.78
CA LYS A 4 -26.38 9.54 37.52
C LYS A 4 -25.19 9.33 36.58
N PHE A 5 -25.48 9.04 35.32
CA PHE A 5 -24.53 8.97 34.21
C PHE A 5 -24.93 9.97 33.14
N TRP A 6 -23.95 10.61 32.51
CA TRP A 6 -24.15 11.60 31.46
C TRP A 6 -23.32 11.24 30.23
N VAL A 7 -23.97 11.24 29.06
CA VAL A 7 -23.32 11.00 27.76
C VAL A 7 -23.60 12.21 26.88
N LYS A 8 -22.54 12.82 26.31
CA LYS A 8 -22.68 14.02 25.47
C LYS A 8 -23.24 13.69 24.09
N LYS A 9 -23.72 14.72 23.37
CA LYS A 9 -24.34 14.60 22.03
C LYS A 9 -23.40 14.04 20.97
N ASP A 10 -22.11 14.33 21.10
CA ASP A 10 -21.02 13.90 20.23
C ASP A 10 -20.35 12.61 20.73
N GLU A 11 -20.96 11.90 21.67
CA GLU A 11 -20.40 10.69 22.29
C GLU A 11 -21.35 9.49 22.20
N ARG A 12 -20.75 8.31 22.32
CA ARG A 12 -21.41 7.05 22.70
C ARG A 12 -20.72 6.50 23.92
N ALA A 13 -21.42 5.75 24.76
CA ALA A 13 -20.79 5.17 25.93
C ALA A 13 -21.15 3.70 26.12
N LEU A 14 -20.19 2.90 26.57
CA LEU A 14 -20.41 1.53 27.00
C LEU A 14 -20.64 1.52 28.51
N LEU A 15 -21.74 0.92 28.93
CA LEU A 15 -22.05 0.68 30.34
C LEU A 15 -21.56 -0.72 30.71
N PHE A 16 -20.79 -0.79 31.79
CA PHE A 16 -20.30 -2.04 32.35
C PHE A 16 -20.84 -2.26 33.76
N ARG A 17 -20.98 -3.52 34.16
CA ARG A 17 -21.27 -3.93 35.54
C ARG A 17 -20.23 -4.94 35.96
N LYS A 18 -19.40 -4.61 36.96
CA LYS A 18 -18.27 -5.43 37.40
C LYS A 18 -17.31 -5.85 36.26
N GLY A 19 -17.23 -5.06 35.20
CA GLY A 19 -16.39 -5.35 34.04
C GLY A 19 -17.10 -6.05 32.87
N ASP A 20 -18.31 -6.56 33.09
CA ASP A 20 -19.14 -7.16 32.03
C ASP A 20 -19.92 -6.09 31.27
N PHE A 21 -19.96 -6.23 29.96
CA PHE A 21 -20.72 -5.33 29.09
C PHE A 21 -22.23 -5.49 29.37
N VAL A 22 -22.93 -4.36 29.50
CA VAL A 22 -24.37 -4.31 29.77
C VAL A 22 -25.14 -3.73 28.59
N SER A 23 -24.71 -2.57 28.10
CA SER A 23 -25.42 -1.86 27.02
C SER A 23 -24.60 -0.72 26.44
N VAL A 24 -24.86 -0.36 25.18
CA VAL A 24 -24.47 0.93 24.61
C VAL A 24 -25.47 2.00 25.04
N LEU A 25 -24.99 3.14 25.50
CA LEU A 25 -25.77 4.32 25.84
C LEU A 25 -25.61 5.39 24.75
N THR A 26 -26.74 5.90 24.29
CA THR A 26 -26.84 7.07 23.41
C THR A 26 -26.68 8.36 24.23
N PRO A 27 -26.55 9.53 23.58
CA PRO A 27 -26.53 10.81 24.28
C PRO A 27 -27.75 11.01 25.17
N GLY A 28 -27.53 11.43 26.42
CA GLY A 28 -28.61 11.61 27.38
C GLY A 28 -28.16 11.50 28.84
N GLU A 29 -29.14 11.66 29.73
CA GLU A 29 -28.98 11.47 31.16
C GLU A 29 -29.60 10.14 31.60
N TYR A 30 -28.85 9.34 32.35
CA TYR A 30 -29.30 8.04 32.82
C TYR A 30 -29.18 7.93 34.34
N TRP A 31 -30.27 7.52 34.99
CA TRP A 31 -30.27 7.15 36.39
C TRP A 31 -30.25 5.63 36.50
N LYS A 32 -29.24 5.08 37.18
CA LYS A 32 -29.10 3.64 37.39
C LYS A 32 -28.94 3.34 38.87
N PHE A 33 -29.60 2.29 39.34
CA PHE A 33 -29.45 1.82 40.71
C PHE A 33 -28.11 1.10 40.86
N ASP A 34 -27.20 1.65 41.68
CA ASP A 34 -25.85 1.13 41.88
C ASP A 34 -25.35 1.38 43.33
N PRO A 35 -25.95 0.71 44.33
CA PRO A 35 -25.59 0.91 45.74
C PRO A 35 -24.16 0.49 46.09
N LEU A 36 -23.54 -0.39 45.28
CA LEU A 36 -22.23 -0.98 45.55
C LEU A 36 -21.13 -0.45 44.60
N ARG A 37 -21.40 0.62 43.84
CA ARG A 37 -20.46 1.23 42.87
C ARG A 37 -19.83 0.23 41.89
N ARG A 38 -20.65 -0.67 41.37
CA ARG A 38 -20.25 -1.73 40.43
C ARG A 38 -20.43 -1.34 38.98
N LEU A 39 -21.11 -0.21 38.70
CA LEU A 39 -21.26 0.29 37.34
C LEU A 39 -20.10 1.21 36.96
N SER A 40 -19.56 1.01 35.76
CA SER A 40 -18.59 1.90 35.13
C SER A 40 -19.03 2.29 33.73
N LEU A 41 -18.59 3.46 33.29
CA LEU A 41 -18.95 4.05 32.00
C LEU A 41 -17.66 4.36 31.24
N GLU A 42 -17.61 3.97 29.98
CA GLU A 42 -16.52 4.31 29.06
C GLU A 42 -17.10 5.05 27.86
N SER A 43 -16.66 6.28 27.62
CA SER A 43 -17.19 7.17 26.58
C SER A 43 -16.25 7.26 25.38
N PHE A 44 -16.84 7.25 24.19
CA PHE A 44 -16.19 7.30 22.90
C PHE A 44 -16.68 8.53 22.14
N SER A 45 -15.75 9.34 21.65
CA SER A 45 -16.09 10.50 20.82
C SER A 45 -16.44 10.05 19.41
N LEU A 46 -17.57 10.51 18.89
CA LEU A 46 -18.02 10.29 17.52
C LEU A 46 -17.23 11.07 16.47
N ALA A 47 -16.35 11.99 16.90
CA ALA A 47 -15.38 12.62 16.02
C ALA A 47 -14.30 11.64 15.55
N LYS A 48 -14.07 10.55 16.29
CA LYS A 48 -13.25 9.41 15.89
C LYS A 48 -14.18 8.23 15.60
N PRO A 49 -14.60 8.03 14.33
CA PRO A 49 -15.65 7.07 14.03
C PRO A 49 -15.23 5.62 14.27
N GLN A 50 -13.95 5.29 14.17
CA GLN A 50 -13.45 3.94 14.40
C GLN A 50 -13.59 3.55 15.88
N PHE A 51 -14.22 2.42 16.15
CA PHE A 51 -14.35 1.85 17.48
C PHE A 51 -13.19 0.88 17.77
N GLU A 52 -12.20 1.36 18.51
CA GLU A 52 -11.06 0.57 18.97
C GLU A 52 -11.29 0.12 20.42
N HIS A 53 -11.64 -1.15 20.61
CA HIS A 53 -11.86 -1.70 21.94
C HIS A 53 -11.72 -3.23 21.96
N ARG A 54 -11.35 -3.80 23.10
CA ARG A 54 -11.20 -5.26 23.31
C ARG A 54 -12.49 -6.08 23.10
N LEU A 55 -13.65 -5.42 22.98
CA LEU A 55 -14.95 -6.08 22.85
C LEU A 55 -15.48 -6.14 21.42
N VAL A 56 -14.70 -5.74 20.41
CA VAL A 56 -15.15 -5.80 19.01
C VAL A 56 -15.66 -7.19 18.65
N ASP A 57 -14.87 -8.24 18.86
CA ASP A 57 -15.26 -9.61 18.53
C ASP A 57 -16.44 -10.10 19.37
N TYR A 58 -16.49 -9.72 20.65
CA TYR A 58 -17.62 -10.06 21.53
C TYR A 58 -18.92 -9.43 21.03
N LEU A 59 -18.90 -8.14 20.68
CA LEU A 59 -20.10 -7.43 20.22
C LEU A 59 -20.59 -7.99 18.89
N VAL A 60 -19.69 -8.29 17.95
CA VAL A 60 -20.03 -8.88 16.65
C VAL A 60 -20.65 -10.27 16.82
N SER A 61 -20.08 -11.11 17.67
CA SER A 61 -20.53 -12.50 17.85
C SER A 61 -21.75 -12.64 18.75
N SER A 62 -21.80 -11.90 19.85
CA SER A 62 -22.75 -12.12 20.95
C SER A 62 -23.87 -11.07 20.98
N GLU A 63 -23.64 -9.89 20.40
CA GLU A 63 -24.59 -8.75 20.44
C GLU A 63 -24.87 -8.17 19.02
N PRO A 64 -25.22 -9.00 18.01
CA PRO A 64 -25.36 -8.54 16.62
C PRO A 64 -26.44 -7.47 16.44
N ALA A 65 -27.49 -7.48 17.27
CA ALA A 65 -28.54 -6.47 17.25
C ALA A 65 -28.02 -5.08 17.65
N ILE A 66 -27.12 -5.01 18.64
CA ILE A 66 -26.47 -3.77 19.05
C ILE A 66 -25.53 -3.28 17.95
N VAL A 67 -24.76 -4.19 17.35
CA VAL A 67 -23.88 -3.87 16.23
C VAL A 67 -24.67 -3.28 15.06
N ALA A 68 -25.75 -3.95 14.65
CA ALA A 68 -26.60 -3.47 13.56
C ALA A 68 -27.22 -2.10 13.85
N LYS A 69 -27.55 -1.79 15.11
CA LYS A 69 -28.16 -0.51 15.50
C LYS A 69 -27.16 0.63 15.59
N GLU A 70 -26.04 0.43 16.29
CA GLU A 70 -25.13 1.52 16.69
C GLU A 70 -23.85 1.60 15.84
N PHE A 71 -23.57 0.59 15.01
CA PHE A 71 -22.32 0.51 14.24
C PHE A 71 -22.54 0.23 12.75
N HIS A 72 -21.57 0.64 11.94
CA HIS A 72 -21.26 0.05 10.65
C HIS A 72 -20.21 -1.04 10.88
N GLY A 73 -20.57 -2.29 10.59
CA GLY A 73 -19.64 -3.41 10.65
C GLY A 73 -18.92 -3.59 9.32
N VAL A 74 -17.59 -3.71 9.37
CA VAL A 74 -16.76 -4.06 8.23
C VAL A 74 -16.10 -5.41 8.55
N ASP A 75 -16.32 -6.39 7.67
CA ASP A 75 -15.71 -7.71 7.73
C ASP A 75 -15.16 -8.01 6.33
N LEU A 76 -13.85 -7.88 6.16
CA LEU A 76 -13.17 -8.08 4.87
C LEU A 76 -12.52 -9.46 4.83
N GLY A 77 -12.75 -10.17 3.73
CA GLY A 77 -12.07 -11.42 3.42
C GLY A 77 -10.58 -11.26 3.10
N ALA A 78 -9.95 -12.38 2.76
CA ALA A 78 -8.51 -12.44 2.52
C ALA A 78 -8.06 -11.72 1.25
N THR A 79 -8.94 -11.52 0.27
CA THR A 79 -8.63 -10.80 -0.98
C THR A 79 -9.41 -9.50 -1.09
N GLU A 80 -10.05 -9.04 -0.02
CA GLU A 80 -10.93 -7.89 -0.07
C GLU A 80 -10.26 -6.66 0.54
N VAL A 81 -10.24 -5.55 -0.21
CA VAL A 81 -9.81 -4.25 0.28
C VAL A 81 -11.04 -3.40 0.54
N GLY A 82 -11.09 -2.76 1.70
CA GLY A 82 -12.18 -1.85 2.06
C GLY A 82 -11.80 -0.40 1.79
N LEU A 83 -12.75 0.39 1.32
CA LEU A 83 -12.62 1.83 1.16
C LEU A 83 -13.65 2.50 2.05
N ARG A 84 -13.18 3.29 3.02
CA ARG A 84 -14.04 4.09 3.88
C ARG A 84 -14.05 5.53 3.40
N TYR A 85 -15.25 6.00 3.09
CA TYR A 85 -15.53 7.37 2.76
C TYR A 85 -16.17 8.07 3.95
N GLU A 86 -15.75 9.30 4.20
CA GLU A 86 -16.31 10.19 5.21
C GLU A 86 -16.74 11.48 4.51
N ASN A 87 -18.03 11.81 4.61
CA ASN A 87 -18.63 12.96 3.92
C ASN A 87 -18.31 13.01 2.42
N GLY A 88 -18.22 11.84 1.78
CA GLY A 88 -17.92 11.69 0.34
C GLY A 88 -16.45 11.69 -0.03
N VAL A 89 -15.53 11.96 0.90
CA VAL A 89 -14.08 11.94 0.68
C VAL A 89 -13.50 10.61 1.14
N LEU A 90 -12.58 10.03 0.38
CA LEU A 90 -11.88 8.80 0.78
C LEU A 90 -11.00 9.11 1.99
N ALA A 91 -11.32 8.52 3.14
CA ALA A 91 -10.68 8.80 4.42
C ALA A 91 -9.74 7.68 4.87
N GLU A 92 -10.02 6.44 4.46
CA GLU A 92 -9.23 5.28 4.86
C GLU A 92 -9.31 4.13 3.84
N VAL A 93 -8.18 3.46 3.64
CA VAL A 93 -8.06 2.17 2.95
C VAL A 93 -7.85 1.08 3.99
N LEU A 94 -8.68 0.04 3.95
CA LEU A 94 -8.67 -1.08 4.88
C LEU A 94 -8.01 -2.29 4.24
N ALA A 95 -7.05 -2.87 4.94
CA ALA A 95 -6.36 -4.07 4.50
C ALA A 95 -7.30 -5.30 4.51
N PRO A 96 -7.01 -6.33 3.71
CA PRO A 96 -7.69 -7.61 3.80
C PRO A 96 -7.63 -8.24 5.20
N ASN A 97 -8.56 -9.15 5.49
CA ASN A 97 -8.75 -9.77 6.81
C ASN A 97 -8.96 -8.76 7.95
N THR A 98 -9.47 -7.57 7.62
CA THR A 98 -9.80 -6.55 8.63
C THR A 98 -11.24 -6.72 9.07
N ARG A 99 -11.42 -6.89 10.39
CA ARG A 99 -12.71 -6.78 11.05
C ARG A 99 -12.74 -5.57 11.96
N ARG A 100 -13.61 -4.61 11.68
CA ARG A 100 -13.71 -3.35 12.43
C ARG A 100 -15.16 -2.90 12.57
N LEU A 101 -15.40 -2.14 13.63
CA LEU A 101 -16.67 -1.45 13.86
C LEU A 101 -16.44 0.06 13.79
N TYR A 102 -17.39 0.75 13.18
CA TYR A 102 -17.42 2.20 13.12
C TYR A 102 -18.73 2.72 13.70
N TRP A 103 -18.68 3.70 14.59
CA TRP A 103 -19.88 4.26 15.20
C TRP A 103 -20.80 4.90 14.15
N LYS A 104 -22.10 4.62 14.25
CA LYS A 104 -23.14 5.41 13.59
C LYS A 104 -23.30 6.73 14.33
N GLY A 105 -23.14 7.83 13.61
CA GLY A 105 -23.13 9.16 14.21
C GLY A 105 -23.53 10.24 13.22
N TYR A 106 -23.07 11.46 13.47
CA TYR A 106 -23.35 12.62 12.62
C TYR A 106 -22.43 12.69 11.39
N LEU A 107 -21.30 11.96 11.39
CA LEU A 107 -20.42 11.85 10.23
C LEU A 107 -21.00 10.82 9.25
N ALA A 108 -21.24 11.23 8.01
CA ALA A 108 -21.76 10.34 6.98
C ALA A 108 -20.64 9.38 6.52
N GLN A 109 -20.78 8.11 6.84
CA GLN A 109 -19.81 7.07 6.50
C GLN A 109 -20.36 6.14 5.42
N ARG A 110 -19.51 5.80 4.46
CA ARG A 110 -19.82 4.86 3.39
C ARG A 110 -18.64 3.92 3.19
N PHE A 111 -18.95 2.65 2.99
CA PHE A 111 -17.96 1.59 2.83
C PHE A 111 -18.15 0.94 1.47
N GLU A 112 -17.06 0.74 0.76
CA GLU A 112 -17.01 -0.07 -0.46
C GLU A 112 -15.98 -1.17 -0.27
N THR A 113 -16.25 -2.34 -0.86
CA THR A 113 -15.33 -3.48 -0.84
C THR A 113 -14.91 -3.78 -2.28
N LEU A 114 -13.62 -4.05 -2.47
CA LEU A 114 -13.02 -4.43 -3.74
C LEU A 114 -12.28 -5.75 -3.58
N ASP A 115 -12.57 -6.73 -4.43
CA ASP A 115 -11.78 -7.95 -4.52
C ASP A 115 -10.52 -7.68 -5.36
N ILE A 116 -9.36 -7.99 -4.79
CA ILE A 116 -8.04 -7.84 -5.41
C ILE A 116 -7.37 -9.20 -5.71
N GLY A 117 -8.13 -10.29 -5.63
CA GLY A 117 -7.61 -11.65 -5.80
C GLY A 117 -7.06 -11.90 -7.21
N THR A 118 -7.77 -11.44 -8.24
CA THR A 118 -7.36 -11.60 -9.65
C THR A 118 -6.73 -10.35 -10.25
N ASP A 119 -7.36 -9.19 -10.03
CA ASP A 119 -6.87 -7.90 -10.52
C ASP A 119 -6.56 -7.02 -9.32
N PHE A 120 -5.30 -6.63 -9.22
CA PHE A 120 -4.79 -5.80 -8.13
C PHE A 120 -4.38 -4.41 -8.60
N SER A 121 -4.69 -4.07 -9.86
CA SER A 121 -4.62 -2.70 -10.31
C SER A 121 -5.65 -1.86 -9.55
N VAL A 122 -5.29 -0.62 -9.25
CA VAL A 122 -6.24 0.33 -8.67
C VAL A 122 -7.12 0.85 -9.80
N PRO A 123 -8.46 0.75 -9.68
CA PRO A 123 -9.37 1.31 -10.65
C PRO A 123 -9.09 2.79 -10.93
N ALA A 124 -9.11 3.19 -12.21
CA ALA A 124 -8.80 4.55 -12.64
C ALA A 124 -9.64 5.63 -11.92
N ALA A 125 -10.89 5.32 -11.56
CA ALA A 125 -11.78 6.21 -10.83
C ALA A 125 -11.33 6.51 -9.37
N LEU A 126 -10.46 5.68 -8.81
CA LEU A 126 -9.93 5.82 -7.45
C LEU A 126 -8.58 6.53 -7.41
N VAL A 127 -7.84 6.51 -8.51
CA VAL A 127 -6.51 7.13 -8.62
C VAL A 127 -6.50 8.59 -8.15
N PRO A 128 -7.40 9.49 -8.61
CA PRO A 128 -7.41 10.88 -8.15
C PRO A 128 -7.67 11.01 -6.65
N LYS A 129 -8.50 10.11 -6.09
CA LYS A 129 -8.87 10.12 -4.66
C LYS A 129 -7.69 9.70 -3.79
N LEU A 130 -6.90 8.73 -4.24
CA LEU A 130 -5.69 8.28 -3.57
C LEU A 130 -4.56 9.30 -3.71
N ALA A 131 -4.38 9.89 -4.89
CA ALA A 131 -3.37 10.91 -5.15
C ALA A 131 -3.61 12.20 -4.35
N ALA A 132 -4.87 12.60 -4.17
CA ALA A 132 -5.24 13.77 -3.38
C ALA A 132 -4.83 13.65 -1.89
N GLY A 133 -4.79 12.43 -1.35
CA GLY A 133 -4.36 12.16 0.03
C GLY A 133 -2.85 12.22 0.28
N SER A 134 -2.05 12.38 -0.79
CA SER A 134 -0.57 12.33 -0.77
C SER A 134 0.10 13.70 -0.94
N GLY A 135 -0.67 14.77 -1.12
CA GLY A 135 -0.16 16.14 -1.34
C GLY A 135 0.28 16.86 -0.06
N ARG A 136 1.17 17.86 -0.18
CA ARG A 136 1.55 18.74 0.94
C ARG A 136 0.31 19.52 1.44
N GLY A 137 -0.09 19.27 2.69
CA GLY A 137 -1.28 19.89 3.30
C GLY A 137 -2.57 19.08 3.15
N ALA A 138 -2.53 17.92 2.48
CA ALA A 138 -3.66 16.99 2.43
C ALA A 138 -3.85 16.28 3.77
N VAL A 139 -5.10 15.96 4.10
CA VAL A 139 -5.42 15.06 5.20
C VAL A 139 -4.80 13.70 4.88
N LYS A 140 -3.90 13.21 5.74
CA LYS A 140 -3.21 11.94 5.54
C LYS A 140 -4.24 10.81 5.44
N LEU A 141 -4.33 10.20 4.26
CA LEU A 141 -5.18 9.05 4.02
C LEU A 141 -4.69 7.88 4.90
N ALA A 142 -5.55 7.37 5.79
CA ALA A 142 -5.21 6.21 6.60
C ALA A 142 -5.10 4.96 5.70
N GLY A 143 -4.08 4.13 5.89
CA GLY A 143 -3.86 2.94 5.06
C GLY A 143 -3.28 3.20 3.66
N ALA A 144 -2.80 4.42 3.38
CA ALA A 144 -2.15 4.74 2.10
C ALA A 144 -0.92 3.86 1.78
N ASP A 145 -0.24 3.32 2.81
CA ASP A 145 0.89 2.40 2.66
C ASP A 145 0.51 1.07 1.96
N GLY A 146 -0.79 0.76 1.87
CA GLY A 146 -1.33 -0.36 1.12
C GLY A 146 -1.39 -0.14 -0.40
N VAL A 147 -1.05 1.06 -0.89
CA VAL A 147 -1.03 1.41 -2.31
C VAL A 147 0.42 1.51 -2.81
N TYR A 148 0.74 0.70 -3.81
CA TYR A 148 2.02 0.76 -4.51
C TYR A 148 1.88 1.65 -5.75
N THR A 149 2.72 2.68 -5.86
CA THR A 149 2.70 3.63 -6.97
C THR A 149 3.98 3.51 -7.79
N VAL A 150 3.83 3.38 -9.11
CA VAL A 150 4.96 3.33 -10.05
C VAL A 150 4.83 4.49 -11.03
N ALA A 151 5.73 5.46 -10.92
CA ALA A 151 5.86 6.51 -11.92
C ALA A 151 6.87 6.04 -12.98
N VAL A 152 6.40 5.86 -14.21
CA VAL A 152 7.22 5.48 -15.37
C VAL A 152 7.43 6.73 -16.23
N PRO A 153 8.65 7.30 -16.26
CA PRO A 153 8.94 8.46 -17.08
C PRO A 153 8.77 8.19 -18.58
N GLN A 154 8.65 9.26 -19.36
CA GLN A 154 8.67 9.15 -20.81
C GLN A 154 9.97 8.49 -21.28
N TYR A 155 9.87 7.63 -22.30
CA TYR A 155 10.95 6.84 -22.87
C TYR A 155 11.52 5.73 -21.96
N GLN A 156 10.86 5.46 -20.84
CA GLN A 156 11.15 4.31 -20.00
C GLN A 156 9.97 3.34 -19.99
N VAL A 157 10.26 2.11 -19.61
CA VAL A 157 9.26 1.13 -19.18
C VAL A 157 9.64 0.63 -17.80
N ALA A 158 8.66 0.15 -17.03
CA ALA A 158 8.94 -0.57 -15.80
C ALA A 158 8.64 -2.06 -15.96
N VAL A 159 9.57 -2.92 -15.57
CA VAL A 159 9.30 -4.34 -15.37
C VAL A 159 8.64 -4.48 -13.99
N LEU A 160 7.36 -4.86 -13.97
CA LEU A 160 6.64 -5.15 -12.74
C LEU A 160 6.89 -6.59 -12.33
N TYR A 161 7.29 -6.76 -11.07
CA TYR A 161 7.46 -8.04 -10.41
C TYR A 161 6.41 -8.20 -9.31
N VAL A 162 5.79 -9.38 -9.28
CA VAL A 162 4.85 -9.81 -8.24
C VAL A 162 5.41 -11.08 -7.61
N ASP A 163 5.67 -11.05 -6.31
CA ASP A 163 6.24 -12.17 -5.54
C ASP A 163 7.52 -12.75 -6.18
N GLY A 164 8.37 -11.84 -6.70
CA GLY A 164 9.64 -12.18 -7.35
C GLY A 164 9.53 -12.69 -8.80
N LYS A 165 8.32 -12.79 -9.37
CA LYS A 165 8.11 -13.20 -10.77
C LYS A 165 7.78 -11.98 -11.62
N VAL A 166 8.28 -11.96 -12.87
CA VAL A 166 7.88 -10.94 -13.85
C VAL A 166 6.41 -11.12 -14.16
N ASP A 167 5.64 -10.06 -13.97
CA ASP A 167 4.21 -10.02 -14.24
C ASP A 167 3.93 -9.34 -15.59
N CYS A 168 4.32 -8.07 -15.73
CA CYS A 168 4.11 -7.31 -16.97
C CYS A 168 5.12 -6.17 -17.15
N LEU A 169 5.09 -5.54 -18.34
CA LEU A 169 5.75 -4.28 -18.62
C LEU A 169 4.75 -3.12 -18.49
N LEU A 170 5.11 -2.10 -17.74
CA LEU A 170 4.36 -0.87 -17.60
C LEU A 170 4.92 0.19 -18.55
N GLU A 171 4.05 0.76 -19.37
CA GLU A 171 4.38 1.89 -20.24
C GLU A 171 4.55 3.19 -19.45
N ALA A 172 5.07 4.23 -20.11
CA ALA A 172 5.18 5.56 -19.55
C ALA A 172 3.84 6.07 -19.01
N GLY A 173 3.82 6.52 -17.75
CA GLY A 173 2.59 6.87 -17.05
C GLY A 173 2.69 6.63 -15.55
N LEU A 174 1.60 6.90 -14.84
CA LEU A 174 1.50 6.70 -13.41
C LEU A 174 0.57 5.52 -13.14
N HIS A 175 1.10 4.47 -12.54
CA HIS A 175 0.41 3.22 -12.29
C HIS A 175 0.24 3.01 -10.78
N TYR A 176 -0.89 2.42 -10.40
CA TYR A 176 -1.27 2.22 -9.00
C TYR A 176 -1.76 0.80 -8.80
N PHE A 177 -1.28 0.16 -7.74
CA PHE A 177 -1.57 -1.22 -7.43
C PHE A 177 -1.87 -1.40 -5.93
N TRP A 178 -2.74 -2.33 -5.60
CA TRP A 178 -2.92 -2.79 -4.22
C TRP A 178 -1.75 -3.69 -3.82
N LYS A 179 -1.02 -3.29 -2.78
CA LYS A 179 0.15 -4.04 -2.26
C LYS A 179 -0.24 -5.19 -1.34
N PHE A 180 -1.51 -5.32 -0.95
CA PHE A 180 -1.90 -6.31 0.05
C PHE A 180 -1.68 -7.74 -0.44
N ASN A 181 -1.15 -8.56 0.47
CA ASN A 181 -0.88 -9.99 0.30
C ASN A 181 0.07 -10.35 -0.85
N ARG A 182 0.90 -9.41 -1.30
CA ARG A 182 1.89 -9.64 -2.36
C ARG A 182 3.08 -8.70 -2.21
N ASP A 183 4.24 -9.12 -2.70
CA ASP A 183 5.40 -8.24 -2.84
C ASP A 183 5.43 -7.63 -4.24
N LEU A 184 5.37 -6.30 -4.32
CA LEU A 184 5.42 -5.56 -5.58
C LEU A 184 6.75 -4.83 -5.70
N ARG A 185 7.40 -5.02 -6.84
CA ARG A 185 8.63 -4.31 -7.20
C ARG A 185 8.57 -3.89 -8.66
N ALA A 186 8.96 -2.66 -8.96
CA ALA A 186 9.11 -2.15 -10.30
C ALA A 186 10.58 -1.80 -10.57
N GLU A 187 11.09 -2.21 -11.73
CA GLU A 187 12.43 -1.84 -12.19
C GLU A 187 12.33 -1.03 -13.49
N LEU A 188 12.83 0.19 -13.46
CA LEU A 188 12.79 1.11 -14.60
C LEU A 188 13.92 0.82 -15.59
N VAL A 189 13.57 0.81 -16.88
CA VAL A 189 14.51 0.56 -17.99
C VAL A 189 14.34 1.68 -19.02
N ASP A 190 15.43 2.41 -19.28
CA ASP A 190 15.46 3.44 -20.31
C ASP A 190 15.66 2.81 -21.70
N LEU A 191 14.79 3.15 -22.64
CA LEU A 191 14.76 2.59 -23.99
C LEU A 191 15.59 3.42 -24.98
N ARG A 192 16.10 4.57 -24.57
CA ARG A 192 16.90 5.44 -25.45
C ARG A 192 18.32 4.90 -25.58
N LEU A 193 19.03 5.46 -26.56
CA LEU A 193 20.45 5.21 -26.72
C LEU A 193 21.20 5.77 -25.51
N GLN A 194 21.93 4.90 -24.84
CA GLN A 194 22.74 5.17 -23.67
C GLN A 194 24.21 4.92 -24.01
N VAL A 195 25.10 5.58 -23.25
CA VAL A 195 26.54 5.41 -23.40
C VAL A 195 27.06 4.56 -22.25
N LEU A 196 27.82 3.52 -22.59
CA LEU A 196 28.54 2.68 -21.65
C LEU A 196 30.03 2.87 -21.86
N GLU A 197 30.73 3.30 -20.82
CA GLU A 197 32.17 3.47 -20.82
C GLU A 197 32.81 2.28 -20.10
N ALA A 198 33.59 1.49 -20.84
CA ALA A 198 34.39 0.42 -20.27
C ALA A 198 35.75 0.97 -19.83
N ALA A 199 36.06 0.80 -18.54
CA ALA A 199 37.30 1.31 -17.96
C ALA A 199 38.53 0.83 -18.73
N GLY A 200 39.47 1.75 -18.92
CA GLY A 200 40.66 1.51 -19.72
C GLY A 200 41.46 0.31 -19.25
N GLN A 201 41.72 -0.62 -20.15
CA GLN A 201 42.53 -1.80 -19.88
C GLN A 201 43.93 -1.60 -20.43
N GLU A 202 44.94 -2.02 -19.66
CA GLU A 202 46.27 -2.25 -20.19
C GLU A 202 46.26 -3.60 -20.90
N ILE A 203 46.52 -3.55 -22.21
CA ILE A 203 46.54 -4.72 -23.07
C ILE A 203 47.92 -4.79 -23.70
N LEU A 204 48.53 -5.97 -23.64
CA LEU A 204 49.78 -6.25 -24.32
C LEU A 204 49.48 -6.60 -25.78
N THR A 205 50.09 -5.89 -26.73
CA THR A 205 50.03 -6.24 -28.15
C THR A 205 50.87 -7.48 -28.43
N LYS A 206 50.72 -8.05 -29.63
CA LYS A 206 51.54 -9.20 -30.07
C LYS A 206 53.05 -8.94 -29.97
N ASP A 207 53.44 -7.68 -30.15
CA ASP A 207 54.84 -7.24 -30.14
C ASP A 207 55.33 -6.89 -28.72
N LYS A 208 54.58 -7.27 -27.68
CA LYS A 208 54.88 -7.04 -26.26
C LYS A 208 54.91 -5.55 -25.87
N VAL A 209 54.16 -4.71 -26.57
CA VAL A 209 53.97 -3.30 -26.19
C VAL A 209 52.70 -3.16 -25.35
N SER A 210 52.79 -2.45 -24.21
CA SER A 210 51.62 -2.16 -23.38
C SER A 210 50.86 -0.95 -23.93
N LEU A 211 49.59 -1.14 -24.27
CA LEU A 211 48.68 -0.08 -24.68
C LEU A 211 47.55 0.05 -23.68
N ARG A 212 47.25 1.28 -23.25
CA ARG A 212 46.05 1.59 -22.47
C ARG A 212 44.95 2.09 -23.41
N VAL A 213 43.88 1.31 -23.53
CA VAL A 213 42.78 1.62 -24.44
C VAL A 213 41.49 1.82 -23.65
N ASN A 214 40.81 2.95 -23.90
CA ASN A 214 39.48 3.23 -23.38
C ASN A 214 38.44 2.88 -24.46
N LEU A 215 37.28 2.35 -24.05
CA LEU A 215 36.19 1.99 -24.96
C LEU A 215 34.90 2.65 -24.51
N THR A 216 34.24 3.33 -25.44
CA THR A 216 32.91 3.91 -25.26
C THR A 216 31.97 3.27 -26.27
N ALA A 217 30.86 2.70 -25.79
CA ALA A 217 29.87 2.02 -26.62
C ALA A 217 28.48 2.62 -26.42
N GLY A 218 27.79 2.92 -27.52
CA GLY A 218 26.36 3.23 -27.49
C GLY A 218 25.55 1.95 -27.43
N TYR A 219 24.59 1.85 -26.53
CA TYR A 219 23.68 0.71 -26.42
C TYR A 219 22.25 1.17 -26.14
N ARG A 220 21.26 0.36 -26.52
CA ARG A 220 19.85 0.55 -26.14
C ARG A 220 19.21 -0.81 -25.93
N VAL A 221 18.25 -0.88 -25.02
CA VAL A 221 17.46 -2.10 -24.82
C VAL A 221 16.28 -2.07 -25.77
N SER A 222 16.22 -3.02 -26.72
CA SER A 222 15.11 -3.14 -27.68
C SER A 222 14.00 -4.07 -27.18
N ASP A 223 14.35 -5.11 -26.43
CA ASP A 223 13.43 -6.07 -25.85
C ASP A 223 13.81 -6.30 -24.38
N VAL A 224 13.02 -5.70 -23.49
CA VAL A 224 13.28 -5.71 -22.05
C VAL A 224 13.02 -7.11 -21.47
N LEU A 225 11.94 -7.78 -21.88
CA LEU A 225 11.62 -9.10 -21.34
C LEU A 225 12.69 -10.11 -21.69
N VAL A 226 13.19 -10.10 -22.93
CA VAL A 226 14.28 -11.01 -23.35
C VAL A 226 15.58 -10.68 -22.61
N ALA A 227 15.91 -9.39 -22.43
CA ALA A 227 17.12 -8.99 -21.74
C ALA A 227 17.13 -9.49 -20.29
N PHE A 228 16.03 -9.28 -19.56
CA PHE A 228 15.90 -9.64 -18.14
C PHE A 228 15.62 -11.13 -17.91
N ALA A 229 15.04 -11.83 -18.89
CA ALA A 229 14.88 -13.29 -18.81
C ALA A 229 16.20 -14.04 -19.01
N LYS A 230 17.10 -13.53 -19.86
CA LYS A 230 18.37 -14.19 -20.18
C LYS A 230 19.51 -13.81 -19.24
N GLN A 231 19.48 -12.60 -18.69
CA GLN A 231 20.58 -12.05 -17.90
C GLN A 231 20.07 -11.45 -16.60
N ALA A 232 20.64 -11.88 -15.47
CA ALA A 232 20.31 -11.30 -14.17
C ALA A 232 20.67 -9.81 -14.07
N ARG A 233 21.72 -9.38 -14.79
CA ARG A 233 22.16 -7.99 -14.91
C ARG A 233 22.64 -7.72 -16.35
N PRO A 234 21.73 -7.31 -17.25
CA PRO A 234 22.05 -7.14 -18.67
C PRO A 234 23.23 -6.18 -18.93
N LEU A 235 23.33 -5.11 -18.14
CA LEU A 235 24.42 -4.12 -18.28
C LEU A 235 25.78 -4.66 -17.87
N ASP A 236 25.86 -5.38 -16.74
CA ASP A 236 27.11 -6.00 -16.28
C ASP A 236 27.62 -7.04 -17.29
N TYR A 237 26.69 -7.79 -17.90
CA TYR A 237 27.00 -8.73 -18.98
C TYR A 237 27.56 -8.00 -20.21
N LEU A 238 26.85 -6.98 -20.70
CA LEU A 238 27.30 -6.17 -21.85
C LEU A 238 28.68 -5.55 -21.61
N TYR A 239 28.92 -5.02 -20.41
CA TYR A 239 30.21 -4.47 -20.01
C TYR A 239 31.35 -5.49 -20.13
N LYS A 240 31.13 -6.71 -19.62
CA LYS A 240 32.13 -7.79 -19.71
C LYS A 240 32.40 -8.22 -21.15
N GLU A 241 31.35 -8.36 -21.97
CA GLU A 241 31.48 -8.71 -23.39
C GLU A 241 32.29 -7.66 -24.16
N LEU A 242 32.05 -6.37 -23.91
CA LEU A 242 32.83 -5.28 -24.51
C LEU A 242 34.30 -5.36 -24.10
N GLN A 243 34.59 -5.68 -22.84
CA GLN A 243 35.96 -5.88 -22.37
C GLN A 243 36.66 -7.07 -23.06
N PHE A 244 35.96 -8.20 -23.24
CA PHE A 244 36.51 -9.36 -23.94
C PHE A 244 36.73 -9.07 -25.43
N GLY A 245 35.78 -8.43 -26.09
CA GLY A 245 35.90 -8.03 -27.50
C GLY A 245 37.07 -7.08 -27.74
N LEU A 246 37.28 -6.11 -26.84
CA LEU A 246 38.43 -5.20 -26.91
C LEU A 246 39.77 -5.94 -26.81
N ARG A 247 39.89 -6.88 -25.86
CA ARG A 247 41.11 -7.70 -25.72
C ARG A 247 41.39 -8.52 -26.96
N ALA A 248 40.38 -9.17 -27.52
CA ALA A 248 40.53 -9.97 -28.74
C ALA A 248 40.98 -9.11 -29.93
N ALA A 249 40.40 -7.92 -30.10
CA ALA A 249 40.75 -7.03 -31.21
C ALA A 249 42.18 -6.46 -31.10
N VAL A 250 42.60 -6.02 -29.91
CA VAL A 250 43.93 -5.41 -29.70
C VAL A 250 45.03 -6.47 -29.67
N GLY A 251 44.79 -7.63 -29.05
CA GLY A 251 45.79 -8.71 -28.96
C GLY A 251 46.18 -9.31 -30.32
N THR A 252 45.37 -9.12 -31.35
CA THR A 252 45.66 -9.60 -32.71
C THR A 252 46.39 -8.58 -33.59
N LYS A 253 46.51 -7.31 -33.15
CA LYS A 253 47.25 -6.28 -33.88
C LYS A 253 48.72 -6.24 -33.42
N SER A 254 49.61 -6.25 -34.42
CA SER A 254 51.04 -5.91 -34.28
C SER A 254 51.21 -4.40 -34.31
#